data_AF-A0A9D8PGK8-F1
#
_entry.id   AF-A0A9D8PGK8-F1
#
_cell.length_a   1.000
_cell.length_b   1.000
_cell.length_c   1.000
_cell.angle_alpha   90.00
_cell.angle_beta   90.00
_cell.angle_gamma   90.00
#
_symmetry.space_group_name_H-M   'P 1'
#
loop_
_entity.id
_entity.type
_entity.pdbx_description
1 polymer ?
#
loop_
_entity_poly.entity_id
_entity_poly.type
_entity_poly.pdbx_seq_one_letter_code
_entity_poly.pdbx_strand_id
1 'polypeptide(L)'
;MKTSRVLLVVILIAALAALACASLPNFTIPSLATATARAALTVTVQAGGPMTFEDGPTVGALDELETALNSDTAFLDSLSKEQYDSAELSQAGETYTHTIDLPEEQPLIWQTNWCTTTEDILNQNLERMGIEFVVNGQTLDPSHIAAFTTRGGDLYCAYFMALVYDWPSGTTTLEIHVTFEEKINDGMADYPKGTHTYQYNVTLP
;
A
#
# COMPACT_ATOMS: atom_id res chain seq x y z
N MET A 1 16.17 50.00 -31.43
CA MET A 1 15.36 50.29 -32.64
C MET A 1 14.54 49.03 -32.95
N LYS A 2 13.23 49.04 -32.67
CA LYS A 2 12.11 49.08 -33.65
C LYS A 2 12.02 47.78 -34.48
N THR A 3 10.93 47.01 -34.57
CA THR A 3 9.48 47.18 -34.33
C THR A 3 8.82 45.79 -34.52
N SER A 4 8.04 45.26 -33.57
CA SER A 4 6.55 45.11 -33.59
C SER A 4 5.88 45.00 -34.97
N ARG A 5 5.09 43.93 -35.22
CA ARG A 5 3.81 43.96 -35.97
C ARG A 5 2.86 42.82 -35.57
N VAL A 6 1.83 43.22 -34.82
CA VAL A 6 0.51 42.61 -34.67
C VAL A 6 -0.31 42.84 -35.96
N LEU A 7 -1.08 41.85 -36.42
CA LEU A 7 -2.25 41.99 -37.32
C LEU A 7 -3.00 40.64 -37.25
N LEU A 8 -4.10 40.45 -36.52
CA LEU A 8 -5.48 40.93 -36.68
C LEU A 8 -6.05 40.77 -38.10
N VAL A 9 -6.79 39.68 -38.32
CA VAL A 9 -7.82 39.59 -39.37
C VAL A 9 -9.05 38.90 -38.77
N VAL A 10 -10.07 39.71 -38.52
CA VAL A 10 -11.45 39.32 -38.26
C VAL A 10 -12.21 39.53 -39.56
N ILE A 11 -12.78 38.50 -40.17
CA ILE A 11 -13.89 38.65 -41.13
C ILE A 11 -14.95 37.58 -40.85
N LEU A 12 -16.14 38.12 -40.61
CA LEU A 12 -17.43 37.54 -40.29
C LEU A 12 -18.19 37.28 -41.59
N ILE A 13 -18.75 36.07 -41.84
CA ILE A 13 -19.94 35.91 -42.70
C ILE A 13 -20.85 34.83 -42.09
N ALA A 14 -22.08 35.26 -41.85
CA ALA A 14 -23.20 34.49 -41.32
C ALA A 14 -24.07 33.91 -42.46
N ALA A 15 -24.90 32.94 -42.04
CA ALA A 15 -26.15 32.46 -42.64
C ALA A 15 -26.06 31.43 -43.80
N LEU A 16 -26.53 30.21 -43.53
CA LEU A 16 -27.80 29.74 -44.09
C LEU A 16 -28.35 28.56 -43.28
N ALA A 17 -29.59 28.71 -42.81
CA ALA A 17 -30.41 27.66 -42.23
C ALA A 17 -31.12 26.88 -43.35
N ALA A 18 -31.29 25.56 -43.21
CA ALA A 18 -32.49 24.81 -43.57
C ALA A 18 -32.29 23.27 -43.58
N LEU A 19 -33.19 22.60 -42.88
CA LEU A 19 -33.76 21.27 -43.15
C LEU A 19 -32.82 20.03 -43.18
N ALA A 20 -32.88 19.26 -42.08
CA ALA A 20 -33.30 17.85 -42.13
C ALA A 20 -33.65 17.34 -40.72
N CYS A 21 -34.91 17.48 -40.30
CA CYS A 21 -35.48 16.61 -39.28
C CYS A 21 -35.67 15.22 -39.89
N ALA A 22 -34.64 14.39 -39.84
CA ALA A 22 -34.81 12.95 -40.03
C ALA A 22 -35.26 12.37 -38.69
N SER A 23 -36.52 11.92 -38.64
CA SER A 23 -37.09 11.13 -37.55
C SER A 23 -36.25 9.86 -37.34
N LEU A 24 -35.56 9.79 -36.21
CA LEU A 24 -34.92 8.56 -35.75
C LEU A 24 -36.02 7.54 -35.39
N PRO A 25 -35.87 6.25 -35.76
CA PRO A 25 -36.78 5.22 -35.28
C PRO A 25 -36.67 5.10 -33.76
N ASN A 26 -37.83 5.10 -33.08
CA ASN A 26 -37.94 4.77 -31.66
C ASN A 26 -37.38 3.36 -31.43
N PHE A 27 -36.12 3.27 -31.00
CA PHE A 27 -35.60 2.07 -30.38
C PHE A 27 -36.10 2.03 -28.94
N THR A 28 -37.15 1.25 -28.70
CA THR A 28 -37.50 0.78 -27.37
C THR A 28 -36.40 -0.15 -26.88
N ILE A 29 -35.58 0.34 -25.95
CA ILE A 29 -34.66 -0.49 -25.18
C ILE A 29 -35.53 -1.40 -24.29
N PRO A 30 -35.44 -2.73 -24.40
CA PRO A 30 -36.07 -3.60 -23.41
C PRO A 30 -35.43 -3.30 -22.05
N SER A 31 -36.26 -2.90 -21.09
CA SER A 31 -35.88 -2.75 -19.68
C SER A 31 -35.26 -4.07 -19.22
N LEU A 32 -33.94 -4.08 -19.09
CA LEU A 32 -33.21 -5.17 -18.47
C LEU A 32 -33.60 -5.21 -17.00
N ALA A 33 -34.03 -6.40 -16.61
CA ALA A 33 -34.46 -6.82 -15.30
C ALA A 33 -33.70 -6.13 -14.17
N THR A 34 -34.46 -5.70 -13.16
CA THR A 34 -33.99 -5.36 -11.82
C THR A 34 -32.95 -6.39 -11.38
N ALA A 35 -31.68 -5.98 -11.38
CA ALA A 35 -30.64 -6.74 -10.71
C ALA A 35 -31.02 -6.75 -9.23
N THR A 36 -31.47 -7.90 -8.74
CA THR A 36 -31.65 -8.15 -7.32
C THR A 36 -30.31 -7.86 -6.66
N ALA A 37 -30.21 -6.75 -5.94
CA ALA A 37 -29.05 -6.44 -5.12
C ALA A 37 -28.85 -7.63 -4.18
N ARG A 38 -27.80 -8.42 -4.45
CA ARG A 38 -27.34 -9.45 -3.54
C ARG A 38 -26.95 -8.71 -2.28
N ALA A 39 -27.59 -9.02 -1.16
CA ALA A 39 -27.15 -8.50 0.13
C ALA A 39 -25.65 -8.76 0.23
N ALA A 40 -24.85 -7.69 0.30
CA ALA A 40 -23.46 -7.81 0.66
C ALA A 40 -23.46 -8.48 2.03
N LEU A 41 -22.87 -9.67 2.14
CA LEU A 41 -22.45 -10.15 3.45
C LEU A 41 -21.44 -9.11 3.95
N THR A 42 -21.86 -8.26 4.87
CA THR A 42 -20.94 -7.59 5.78
C THR A 42 -20.31 -8.71 6.60
N VAL A 43 -19.17 -9.21 6.13
CA VAL A 43 -18.25 -9.92 7.01
C VAL A 43 -17.68 -8.84 7.92
N THR A 44 -18.33 -8.61 9.05
CA THR A 44 -17.67 -7.99 10.20
C THR A 44 -16.61 -8.97 10.66
N VAL A 45 -15.41 -8.86 10.08
CA VAL A 45 -14.20 -9.35 10.75
C VAL A 45 -14.18 -8.57 12.06
N GLN A 46 -14.46 -9.23 13.19
CA GLN A 46 -14.17 -8.62 14.47
C GLN A 46 -12.68 -8.32 14.44
N ALA A 47 -12.31 -7.03 14.51
CA ALA A 47 -10.94 -6.66 14.76
C ALA A 47 -10.49 -7.43 16.00
N GLY A 48 -9.42 -8.21 15.87
CA GLY A 48 -8.77 -8.82 17.02
C GLY A 48 -8.37 -7.70 17.97
N GLY A 49 -8.59 -7.90 19.28
CA GLY A 49 -7.93 -7.06 20.28
C GLY A 49 -6.41 -7.25 20.21
N PRO A 50 -5.63 -6.49 20.98
CA PRO A 50 -4.17 -6.62 20.99
C PRO A 50 -3.73 -8.06 21.28
N MET A 51 -2.62 -8.46 20.65
CA MET A 51 -2.04 -9.80 20.73
C MET A 51 -0.61 -9.72 21.25
N THR A 52 -0.33 -10.37 22.37
CA THR A 52 1.02 -10.43 22.96
C THR A 52 1.71 -11.74 22.61
N PHE A 53 2.96 -11.66 22.17
CA PHE A 53 3.80 -12.82 21.89
C PHE A 53 4.56 -13.27 23.16
N GLU A 54 4.77 -14.59 23.30
CA GLU A 54 5.61 -15.12 24.40
C GLU A 54 7.05 -14.61 24.22
N ASP A 55 7.61 -14.00 25.29
CA ASP A 55 8.92 -13.34 25.28
C ASP A 55 9.08 -12.32 24.13
N GLY A 56 7.98 -11.74 23.66
CA GLY A 56 7.92 -10.78 22.56
C GLY A 56 7.04 -9.57 22.89
N PRO A 57 6.95 -8.61 21.96
CA PRO A 57 6.11 -7.42 22.13
C PRO A 57 4.62 -7.76 22.00
N THR A 58 3.80 -6.75 22.26
CA THR A 58 2.39 -6.73 21.90
C THR A 58 2.20 -6.10 20.52
N VAL A 59 1.39 -6.73 19.69
CA VAL A 59 0.86 -6.16 18.45
C VAL A 59 -0.54 -5.61 18.73
N GLY A 60 -0.73 -4.32 18.44
CA GLY A 60 -1.98 -3.61 18.70
C GLY A 60 -3.12 -4.01 17.79
N ALA A 61 -4.34 -3.67 18.22
CA ALA A 61 -5.53 -3.71 17.37
C ALA A 61 -5.47 -2.62 16.27
N LEU A 62 -6.32 -2.77 15.24
CA LEU A 62 -6.31 -1.86 14.09
C LEU A 62 -6.71 -0.41 14.45
N ASP A 63 -7.57 -0.21 15.45
CA ASP A 63 -7.95 1.12 15.96
C ASP A 63 -6.83 1.80 16.77
N GLU A 64 -6.01 1.00 17.46
CA GLU A 64 -4.78 1.47 18.11
C GLU A 64 -3.77 1.92 17.05
N LEU A 65 -3.59 1.15 15.97
CA LEU A 65 -2.74 1.53 14.84
C LEU A 65 -3.25 2.82 14.15
N GLU A 66 -4.56 2.96 13.93
CA GLU A 66 -5.13 4.21 13.38
C GLU A 66 -4.82 5.40 14.28
N THR A 67 -4.93 5.23 15.60
CA THR A 67 -4.58 6.28 16.57
C THR A 67 -3.10 6.64 16.48
N ALA A 68 -2.22 5.63 16.41
CA ALA A 68 -0.77 5.82 16.28
C ALA A 68 -0.40 6.57 14.99
N LEU A 69 -1.01 6.22 13.86
CA LEU A 69 -0.82 6.88 12.55
C LEU A 69 -1.24 8.36 12.55
N ASN A 70 -2.16 8.74 13.43
CA ASN A 70 -2.61 10.14 13.60
C ASN A 70 -1.83 10.88 14.71
N SER A 71 -0.75 10.29 15.21
CA SER A 71 0.12 10.84 16.24
C SER A 71 1.59 10.85 15.78
N ASP A 72 2.51 11.22 16.66
CA ASP A 72 3.94 11.27 16.36
C ASP A 72 4.64 9.90 16.58
N THR A 73 3.94 8.77 16.42
CA THR A 73 4.53 7.43 16.56
C THR A 73 5.58 7.18 15.47
N ALA A 74 6.77 6.75 15.88
CA ALA A 74 7.87 6.49 14.95
C ALA A 74 7.68 5.17 14.19
N PHE A 75 8.25 5.10 12.99
CA PHE A 75 8.32 3.87 12.19
C PHE A 75 9.64 3.14 12.48
N LEU A 76 9.64 1.79 12.51
CA LEU A 76 10.85 1.00 12.73
C LEU A 76 11.98 1.38 11.77
N ASP A 77 11.69 1.52 10.47
CA ASP A 77 12.68 1.87 9.44
C ASP A 77 13.41 3.19 9.73
N SER A 78 12.72 4.14 10.36
CA SER A 78 13.29 5.46 10.69
C SER A 78 14.32 5.41 11.82
N LEU A 79 14.31 4.33 12.61
CA LEU A 79 15.21 4.09 13.73
C LEU A 79 16.32 3.08 13.38
N SER A 80 16.27 2.46 12.20
CA SER A 80 17.28 1.49 11.76
C SER A 80 18.61 2.18 11.44
N LYS A 81 19.70 1.53 11.85
CA LYS A 81 21.08 1.96 11.52
C LYS A 81 21.38 1.79 10.03
N GLU A 82 20.78 0.79 9.40
CA GLU A 82 20.91 0.43 8.00
C GLU A 82 19.87 1.16 7.16
N GLN A 83 20.25 1.52 5.94
CA GLN A 83 19.36 2.13 4.95
C GLN A 83 19.66 1.46 3.62
N TYR A 84 18.61 0.95 2.97
CA TYR A 84 18.71 0.28 1.68
C TYR A 84 18.08 1.15 0.61
N ASP A 85 18.70 1.20 -0.57
CA ASP A 85 18.07 1.86 -1.70
C ASP A 85 17.07 0.94 -2.41
N SER A 86 16.21 1.53 -3.24
CA SER A 86 15.17 0.78 -3.96
C SER A 86 15.73 -0.27 -4.92
N ALA A 87 16.95 -0.08 -5.44
CA ALA A 87 17.57 -1.06 -6.33
C ALA A 87 18.07 -2.28 -5.54
N GLU A 88 18.61 -2.08 -4.33
CA GLU A 88 18.98 -3.15 -3.42
C GLU A 88 17.77 -3.98 -2.98
N LEU A 89 16.65 -3.32 -2.68
CA LEU A 89 15.39 -3.95 -2.22
C LEU A 89 14.66 -4.77 -3.30
N SER A 90 15.17 -4.82 -4.53
CA SER A 90 14.56 -5.55 -5.65
C SER A 90 15.07 -6.99 -5.84
N GLN A 91 15.97 -7.47 -4.98
CA GLN A 91 16.63 -8.77 -5.16
C GLN A 91 15.94 -9.90 -4.37
N ALA A 92 15.29 -10.83 -5.07
CA ALA A 92 14.60 -11.94 -4.41
C ALA A 92 15.59 -12.94 -3.81
N GLY A 93 15.23 -13.49 -2.64
CA GLY A 93 16.06 -14.43 -1.89
C GLY A 93 17.03 -13.79 -0.91
N GLU A 94 17.05 -12.46 -0.82
CA GLU A 94 17.89 -11.72 0.12
C GLU A 94 17.17 -11.44 1.44
N THR A 95 17.97 -11.25 2.50
CA THR A 95 17.52 -10.77 3.81
C THR A 95 18.13 -9.40 4.08
N TYR A 96 17.28 -8.39 4.23
CA TYR A 96 17.64 -7.02 4.56
C TYR A 96 17.55 -6.85 6.07
N THR A 97 18.70 -6.70 6.73
CA THR A 97 18.79 -6.67 8.19
C THR A 97 18.81 -5.22 8.68
N HIS A 98 17.90 -4.92 9.59
CA HIS A 98 17.74 -3.65 10.26
C HIS A 98 18.03 -3.81 11.75
N THR A 99 19.03 -3.10 12.26
CA THR A 99 19.40 -3.07 13.67
C THR A 99 18.85 -1.82 14.32
N ILE A 100 18.10 -1.99 15.41
CA ILE A 100 17.46 -0.90 16.15
C ILE A 100 17.80 -1.03 17.64
N ASP A 101 18.39 0.01 18.22
CA ASP A 101 18.60 0.10 19.66
C ASP A 101 17.52 1.05 20.23
N LEU A 102 16.60 0.53 21.03
CA LEU A 102 15.59 1.32 21.72
C LEU A 102 16.12 1.73 23.09
N PRO A 103 16.35 3.04 23.35
CA PRO A 103 16.86 3.49 24.65
C PRO A 103 15.80 3.37 25.76
N GLU A 104 14.52 3.38 25.40
CA GLU A 104 13.36 3.23 26.28
C GLU A 104 12.20 2.57 25.53
N GLU A 105 11.23 2.03 26.27
CA GLU A 105 10.03 1.44 25.71
C GLU A 105 9.20 2.53 25.02
N GLN A 106 8.76 2.24 23.79
CA GLN A 106 7.87 3.11 23.03
C GLN A 106 7.11 2.30 21.96
N PRO A 107 5.89 2.72 21.61
CA PRO A 107 5.17 2.14 20.48
C PRO A 107 5.86 2.50 19.16
N LEU A 108 5.89 1.57 18.22
CA LEU A 108 6.48 1.73 16.89
C LEU A 108 5.56 1.16 15.81
N ILE A 109 5.51 1.83 14.67
CA ILE A 109 4.82 1.33 13.48
C ILE A 109 5.79 0.45 12.70
N TRP A 110 5.36 -0.78 12.47
CA TRP A 110 6.04 -1.76 11.65
C TRP A 110 5.34 -1.88 10.30
N GLN A 111 6.05 -1.63 9.20
CA GLN A 111 5.41 -1.55 7.89
C GLN A 111 6.24 -2.14 6.77
N THR A 112 5.56 -2.47 5.68
CA THR A 112 6.12 -2.57 4.34
C THR A 112 5.13 -2.00 3.33
N ASN A 113 5.60 -1.71 2.12
CA ASN A 113 4.76 -1.21 1.05
C ASN A 113 5.22 -1.70 -0.32
N TRP A 114 4.29 -1.69 -1.27
CA TRP A 114 4.54 -1.99 -2.66
C TRP A 114 3.93 -0.92 -3.55
N CYS A 115 4.75 -0.26 -4.35
CA CYS A 115 4.32 0.85 -5.21
C CYS A 115 4.52 0.51 -6.68
N THR A 116 3.61 0.96 -7.54
CA THR A 116 3.68 0.75 -8.99
C THR A 116 3.28 2.01 -9.74
N THR A 117 3.62 2.08 -11.04
CA THR A 117 3.32 3.26 -11.87
C THR A 117 1.84 3.41 -12.24
N THR A 118 1.05 2.34 -12.14
CA THR A 118 -0.39 2.36 -12.45
C THR A 118 -1.17 1.45 -11.50
N GLU A 119 -2.42 1.81 -11.21
CA GLU A 119 -3.30 1.00 -10.36
C GLU A 119 -3.51 -0.43 -10.91
N ASP A 120 -3.58 -0.58 -12.23
CA ASP A 120 -3.73 -1.90 -12.87
C ASP A 120 -2.53 -2.82 -12.62
N ILE A 121 -1.31 -2.28 -12.63
CA ILE A 121 -0.09 -3.04 -12.28
C ILE A 121 -0.10 -3.39 -10.79
N LEU A 122 -0.50 -2.45 -9.92
CA LEU A 122 -0.62 -2.71 -8.48
C LEU A 122 -1.54 -3.91 -8.23
N ASN A 123 -2.75 -3.89 -8.79
CA ASN A 123 -3.74 -4.94 -8.57
C ASN A 123 -3.24 -6.29 -9.09
N GLN A 124 -2.62 -6.34 -10.27
CA GLN A 124 -2.05 -7.57 -10.83
C GLN A 124 -0.93 -8.14 -9.96
N ASN A 125 -0.04 -7.28 -9.44
CA ASN A 125 1.05 -7.73 -8.58
C ASN A 125 0.53 -8.25 -7.24
N LEU A 126 -0.44 -7.56 -6.63
CA LEU A 126 -1.03 -7.98 -5.35
C LEU A 126 -1.71 -9.35 -5.42
N GLU A 127 -2.27 -9.75 -6.56
CA GLU A 127 -2.81 -11.10 -6.77
C GLU A 127 -1.74 -12.21 -6.75
N ARG A 128 -0.46 -11.84 -6.86
CA ARG A 128 0.72 -12.71 -6.92
C ARG A 128 1.70 -12.50 -5.77
N MET A 129 1.30 -11.67 -4.80
CA MET A 129 2.11 -11.31 -3.65
C MET A 129 1.57 -11.95 -2.38
N GLY A 130 2.45 -12.51 -1.57
CA GLY A 130 2.19 -12.88 -0.18
C GLY A 130 2.92 -11.94 0.76
N ILE A 131 2.25 -11.50 1.82
CA ILE A 131 2.84 -10.68 2.89
C ILE A 131 2.61 -11.40 4.22
N GLU A 132 3.69 -11.64 4.96
CA GLU A 132 3.64 -12.26 6.28
C GLU A 132 4.50 -11.45 7.25
N PHE A 133 3.96 -11.22 8.44
CA PHE A 133 4.65 -10.56 9.55
C PHE A 133 4.94 -11.63 10.60
N VAL A 134 6.18 -11.72 11.07
CA VAL A 134 6.64 -12.74 12.02
C VAL A 134 7.34 -12.08 13.20
N VAL A 135 7.01 -12.53 14.41
CA VAL A 135 7.60 -12.08 15.68
C VAL A 135 8.28 -13.28 16.35
N ASN A 136 9.59 -13.22 16.55
CA ASN A 136 10.38 -14.30 17.16
C ASN A 136 10.08 -15.69 16.52
N GLY A 137 9.89 -15.73 15.19
CA GLY A 137 9.56 -16.94 14.44
C GLY A 137 8.08 -17.37 14.50
N GLN A 138 7.20 -16.60 15.13
CA GLN A 138 5.75 -16.83 15.18
C GLN A 138 5.02 -15.89 14.23
N THR A 139 4.23 -16.44 13.30
CA THR A 139 3.43 -15.65 12.35
C THR A 139 2.32 -14.87 13.07
N LEU A 140 2.20 -13.58 12.74
CA LEU A 140 1.12 -12.70 13.17
C LEU A 140 -0.18 -13.03 12.43
N ASP A 141 -1.31 -13.00 13.15
CA ASP A 141 -2.63 -13.14 12.52
C ASP A 141 -2.89 -11.93 11.58
N PRO A 142 -3.26 -12.15 10.30
CA PRO A 142 -3.52 -11.07 9.36
C PRO A 142 -4.59 -10.06 9.80
N SER A 143 -5.46 -10.41 10.75
CA SER A 143 -6.45 -9.49 11.32
C SER A 143 -5.86 -8.33 12.13
N HIS A 144 -4.57 -8.41 12.47
CA HIS A 144 -3.79 -7.34 13.12
C HIS A 144 -2.96 -6.49 12.15
N ILE A 145 -3.02 -6.80 10.85
CA ILE A 145 -2.27 -6.08 9.80
C ILE A 145 -3.25 -5.20 9.04
N ALA A 146 -3.09 -3.88 9.14
CA ALA A 146 -3.81 -2.96 8.28
C ALA A 146 -3.26 -3.05 6.86
N ALA A 147 -4.15 -3.22 5.89
CA ALA A 147 -3.82 -3.19 4.47
C ALA A 147 -4.70 -2.15 3.75
N PHE A 148 -4.08 -1.22 3.04
CA PHE A 148 -4.80 -0.21 2.26
C PHE A 148 -4.00 0.25 1.05
N THR A 149 -4.71 0.77 0.05
CA THR A 149 -4.09 1.36 -1.14
C THR A 149 -4.31 2.87 -1.17
N THR A 150 -3.32 3.61 -1.64
CA THR A 150 -3.41 5.06 -1.84
C THR A 150 -2.44 5.53 -2.91
N ARG A 151 -2.58 6.79 -3.35
CA ARG A 151 -1.56 7.42 -4.20
C ARG A 151 -0.44 7.98 -3.33
N GLY A 152 0.78 7.52 -3.59
CA GLY A 152 2.02 8.07 -3.04
C GLY A 152 2.72 8.92 -4.09
N GLY A 153 2.40 10.22 -4.14
CA GLY A 153 2.87 11.09 -5.23
C GLY A 153 2.31 10.66 -6.59
N ASP A 154 3.20 10.26 -7.51
CA ASP A 154 2.82 9.78 -8.84
C ASP A 154 2.54 8.27 -8.90
N LEU A 155 2.89 7.52 -7.84
CA LEU A 155 2.74 6.07 -7.78
C LEU A 155 1.44 5.65 -7.07
N TYR A 156 1.02 4.42 -7.35
CA TYR A 156 -0.05 3.72 -6.64
C TYR A 156 0.58 2.72 -5.69
N CYS A 157 0.30 2.84 -4.40
CA CYS A 157 0.97 2.07 -3.36
C CYS A 157 -0.04 1.28 -2.53
N ALA A 158 0.29 0.03 -2.23
CA ALA A 158 -0.31 -0.76 -1.16
C ALA A 158 0.60 -0.72 0.07
N TYR A 159 0.01 -0.46 1.23
CA TYR A 159 0.70 -0.44 2.52
C TYR A 159 0.20 -1.58 3.38
N PHE A 160 1.11 -2.18 4.15
CA PHE A 160 0.85 -3.21 5.14
C PHE A 160 1.51 -2.77 6.44
N MET A 161 0.72 -2.61 7.50
CA MET A 161 1.18 -1.97 8.73
C MET A 161 0.65 -2.67 9.97
N ALA A 162 1.46 -2.71 11.02
CA ALA A 162 1.10 -3.15 12.36
C ALA A 162 1.68 -2.17 13.39
N LEU A 163 0.99 -2.02 14.53
CA LEU A 163 1.51 -1.29 15.69
C LEU A 163 2.16 -2.29 16.64
N VAL A 164 3.36 -2.01 17.13
CA VAL A 164 4.10 -2.88 18.05
C VAL A 164 4.56 -2.07 19.27
N TYR A 165 4.32 -2.57 20.48
CA TYR A 165 4.62 -1.90 21.75
C TYR A 165 4.79 -2.92 22.89
N ASP A 166 5.02 -2.46 24.13
CA ASP A 166 5.27 -3.31 25.30
C ASP A 166 6.44 -4.26 25.06
N TRP A 167 7.53 -3.73 24.52
CA TRP A 167 8.72 -4.50 24.17
C TRP A 167 9.36 -5.13 25.42
N PRO A 168 9.72 -6.43 25.38
CA PRO A 168 10.49 -7.03 26.45
C PRO A 168 11.94 -6.54 26.42
N SER A 169 12.60 -6.48 27.59
CA SER A 169 14.06 -6.30 27.64
C SER A 169 14.76 -7.45 26.91
N GLY A 170 15.88 -7.13 26.26
CA GLY A 170 16.61 -8.02 25.36
C GLY A 170 16.35 -7.71 23.90
N THR A 171 16.68 -8.67 23.03
CA THR A 171 16.52 -8.53 21.59
C THR A 171 15.26 -9.28 21.12
N THR A 172 14.37 -8.56 20.46
CA THR A 172 13.24 -9.09 19.70
C THR A 172 13.61 -9.12 18.22
N THR A 173 13.28 -10.22 17.53
CA THR A 173 13.40 -10.30 16.07
C THR A 173 12.02 -10.19 15.44
N LEU A 174 11.85 -9.22 14.54
CA LEU A 174 10.68 -9.10 13.67
C LEU A 174 11.08 -9.37 12.23
N GLU A 175 10.22 -10.01 11.44
CA GLU A 175 10.48 -10.27 10.02
C GLU A 175 9.24 -9.99 9.18
N ILE A 176 9.42 -9.28 8.07
CA ILE A 176 8.40 -9.19 7.02
C ILE A 176 8.86 -10.06 5.86
N HIS A 177 8.06 -11.06 5.51
CA HIS A 177 8.25 -11.86 4.31
C HIS A 177 7.38 -11.32 3.19
N VAL A 178 8.02 -10.81 2.13
CA VAL A 178 7.36 -10.40 0.90
C VAL A 178 7.65 -11.46 -0.16
N THR A 179 6.64 -12.24 -0.53
CA THR A 179 6.79 -13.36 -1.47
C THR A 179 6.15 -13.04 -2.81
N PHE A 180 6.90 -13.21 -3.89
CA PHE A 180 6.42 -13.16 -5.26
C PHE A 180 6.28 -14.59 -5.80
N GLU A 181 5.05 -15.01 -6.13
CA GLU A 181 4.77 -16.36 -6.63
C GLU A 181 5.34 -16.62 -8.03
N GLU A 182 5.51 -15.55 -8.79
CA GLU A 182 6.11 -15.48 -10.11
C GLU A 182 6.92 -14.19 -10.28
N LYS A 183 7.57 -14.01 -11.42
CA LYS A 183 8.23 -12.74 -11.74
C LYS A 183 7.16 -11.66 -11.92
N ILE A 184 7.29 -10.53 -11.22
CA ILE A 184 6.39 -9.37 -11.34
C ILE A 184 7.16 -8.13 -11.82
N ASN A 185 6.44 -7.08 -12.21
CA ASN A 185 7.00 -5.80 -12.65
C ASN A 185 6.18 -4.66 -12.05
N ASP A 186 6.81 -3.64 -11.48
CA ASP A 186 6.12 -2.50 -10.85
C ASP A 186 5.89 -1.31 -11.81
N GLY A 187 6.23 -1.49 -13.09
CA GLY A 187 6.25 -0.46 -14.12
C GLY A 187 7.56 0.31 -14.22
N MET A 188 8.55 0.01 -13.37
CA MET A 188 9.89 0.61 -13.34
C MET A 188 10.99 -0.46 -13.42
N ALA A 189 10.84 -1.55 -12.68
CA ALA A 189 11.79 -2.65 -12.55
C ALA A 189 11.10 -4.02 -12.54
N ASP A 190 11.88 -5.04 -12.86
CA ASP A 190 11.49 -6.44 -12.83
C ASP A 190 11.94 -7.08 -11.51
N TYR A 191 11.04 -7.84 -10.87
CA TYR A 191 11.30 -8.50 -9.59
C TYR A 191 11.18 -10.01 -9.77
N PRO A 192 12.23 -10.79 -9.47
CA PRO A 192 12.20 -12.23 -9.66
C PRO A 192 11.26 -12.91 -8.65
N LYS A 193 10.79 -14.11 -9.03
CA LYS A 193 10.09 -15.00 -8.10
C LYS A 193 10.95 -15.29 -6.88
N GLY A 194 10.37 -15.23 -5.69
CA GLY A 194 11.03 -15.60 -4.44
C GLY A 194 10.48 -14.83 -3.24
N THR A 195 11.09 -15.04 -2.08
CA THR A 195 10.77 -14.31 -0.85
C THR A 195 11.89 -13.34 -0.54
N HIS A 196 11.50 -12.11 -0.22
CA HIS A 196 12.35 -11.06 0.32
C HIS A 196 12.04 -10.95 1.81
N THR A 197 13.08 -10.97 2.65
CA THR A 197 12.90 -10.85 4.11
C THR A 197 13.44 -9.51 4.58
N TYR A 198 12.60 -8.73 5.25
CA TYR A 198 13.02 -7.56 6.02
C TYR A 198 13.09 -7.96 7.48
N GLN A 199 14.29 -8.17 8.01
CA GLN A 199 14.52 -8.61 9.38
C GLN A 199 14.91 -7.41 10.25
N TYR A 200 14.18 -7.18 11.33
CA TYR A 200 14.45 -6.15 12.33
C TYR A 200 14.90 -6.80 13.63
N ASN A 201 16.11 -6.46 14.08
CA ASN A 201 16.65 -6.84 15.38
C ASN A 201 16.54 -5.63 16.31
N VAL A 202 15.49 -5.65 17.13
CA VAL A 202 15.14 -4.55 18.05
C VAL A 202 15.64 -4.90 19.44
N THR A 203 16.49 -4.08 20.04
CA THR A 203 17.03 -4.31 21.39
C THR A 203 16.59 -3.23 22.36
N LEU A 204 15.92 -3.65 23.44
CA LEU A 204 15.60 -2.82 24.60
C LEU A 204 16.48 -3.25 25.79
N PRO A 205 17.14 -2.33 26.53
CA PRO A 205 18.05 -2.68 27.63
C PRO A 205 17.39 -3.29 28.87
#